data_AF-A0A6C0BIZ2-F1
#
_entry.id   AF-A0A6C0BIZ2-F1
#
_cell.length_a   1.000
_cell.length_b   1.000
_cell.length_c   1.000
_cell.angle_alpha   90.00
_cell.angle_beta   90.00
_cell.angle_gamma   90.00
#
_symmetry.space_group_name_H-M   'P 1'
#
loop_
_entity.id
_entity.type
_entity.pdbx_description
1 polymer ?
#
loop_
_entity_poly.entity_id
_entity_poly.type
_entity_poly.pdbx_seq_one_letter_code
_entity_poly.pdbx_strand_id
1 'polypeptide(L)'
;MPRFVRISKEVIHIPSLANVSMGTTCLGAPFLCFYYHNQKNQTIGYGFGKWNDCERDLIRVKSAMIEIEKIIGEVPLTEEIKTPLIEVKVTDP
;
A
#
# COMPACT_ATOMS: atom_id res chain seq x y z
N MET A 1 6.51 12.21 -0.32
CA MET A 1 6.27 10.85 0.21
C MET A 1 5.62 9.98 -0.86
N PRO A 2 6.16 8.80 -1.20
CA PRO A 2 5.70 8.00 -2.34
C PRO A 2 4.57 7.03 -1.95
N ARG A 3 3.32 7.35 -2.30
CA ARG A 3 2.19 6.38 -2.29
C ARG A 3 2.38 5.22 -3.27
N PHE A 4 3.27 5.45 -4.24
CA PHE A 4 3.63 4.53 -5.30
C PHE A 4 5.13 4.26 -5.25
N VAL A 5 5.51 2.99 -5.17
CA VAL A 5 6.90 2.57 -5.27
C VAL A 5 7.08 1.86 -6.59
N ARG A 6 8.01 2.34 -7.41
CA ARG A 6 8.40 1.65 -8.65
C ARG A 6 9.46 0.60 -8.32
N ILE A 7 9.17 -0.65 -8.70
CA ILE A 7 10.07 -1.79 -8.59
C ILE A 7 10.24 -2.35 -9.99
N SER A 8 11.48 -2.34 -10.50
CA SER A 8 11.77 -2.69 -11.89
C SER A 8 10.92 -1.85 -12.88
N LYS A 9 9.96 -2.50 -13.58
CA LYS A 9 9.03 -1.88 -14.53
C LYS A 9 7.63 -1.68 -13.97
N GLU A 10 7.36 -2.18 -12.75
CA GLU A 10 6.02 -2.17 -12.16
C GLU A 10 5.90 -1.08 -11.11
N VAL A 11 4.70 -0.49 -11.02
CA VAL A 11 4.37 0.53 -10.03
C VAL A 11 3.44 -0.10 -9.01
N ILE A 12 3.88 -0.15 -7.75
CA ILE A 12 3.16 -0.75 -6.64
C ILE A 12 2.46 0.35 -5.84
N HIS A 13 1.15 0.23 -5.69
CA HIS A 13 0.37 1.10 -4.82
C HIS A 13 0.40 0.58 -3.38
N ILE A 14 1.12 1.28 -2.51
CA ILE A 14 1.43 0.82 -1.15
C ILE A 14 0.19 0.77 -0.23
N PRO A 15 -0.74 1.75 -0.22
CA PRO A 15 -1.92 1.69 0.65
C PRO A 15 -2.86 0.50 0.37
N SER A 16 -2.77 -0.13 -0.81
CA SER A 16 -3.58 -1.32 -1.14
C SER A 16 -2.90 -2.63 -0.72
N LEU A 17 -1.66 -2.57 -0.27
CA LEU A 17 -0.84 -3.73 0.05
C LEU A 17 -1.07 -4.16 1.51
N ALA A 18 -1.46 -5.40 1.71
CA ALA A 18 -1.59 -6.00 3.02
C ALA A 18 -0.24 -6.47 3.58
N ASN A 19 0.60 -7.07 2.73
CA ASN A 19 1.91 -7.56 3.13
C ASN A 19 2.84 -7.73 1.93
N VAL A 20 4.13 -7.83 2.20
CA VAL A 20 5.15 -8.21 1.24
C VAL A 20 6.10 -9.24 1.84
N SER A 21 6.36 -10.32 1.09
CA SER A 21 7.31 -11.37 1.47
C SER A 21 8.38 -11.53 0.40
N MET A 22 9.57 -11.94 0.83
CA MET A 22 10.63 -12.39 -0.07
C MET A 22 10.64 -13.90 -0.08
N GLY A 23 10.63 -14.48 -1.28
CA GLY A 23 10.72 -15.91 -1.50
C GLY A 23 11.82 -16.24 -2.50
N THR A 24 12.03 -17.54 -2.69
CA THR A 24 13.13 -18.06 -3.48
C THR A 24 12.57 -19.21 -4.33
N THR A 25 12.84 -19.18 -5.62
CA THR A 25 12.41 -20.28 -6.50
C THR A 25 13.27 -21.51 -6.23
N CYS A 26 12.81 -22.69 -6.66
CA CYS A 26 13.59 -23.93 -6.58
C CYS A 26 14.96 -23.84 -7.28
N LEU A 27 15.09 -22.91 -8.24
CA LEU A 27 16.32 -22.63 -8.99
C LEU A 27 17.20 -21.55 -8.31
N GLY A 28 16.86 -21.12 -7.10
CA GLY A 28 17.63 -20.13 -6.33
C GLY A 28 17.48 -18.68 -6.82
N ALA A 29 16.56 -18.40 -7.74
CA ALA A 29 16.25 -17.03 -8.13
C ALA A 29 15.31 -16.39 -7.09
N PRO A 30 15.67 -15.24 -6.49
CA PRO A 30 14.83 -14.57 -5.50
C PRO A 30 13.61 -13.89 -6.16
N PHE A 31 12.53 -13.75 -5.41
CA PHE A 31 11.34 -13.01 -5.85
C PHE A 31 10.66 -12.29 -4.69
N LEU A 32 9.92 -11.24 -5.00
CA LEU A 32 9.03 -10.57 -4.06
C LEU A 32 7.58 -10.94 -4.35
N CYS A 33 6.85 -11.30 -3.31
CA CYS A 33 5.40 -11.52 -3.36
C CYS A 33 4.68 -10.37 -2.66
N PHE A 34 3.80 -9.72 -3.39
CA PHE A 34 2.93 -8.63 -2.96
C PHE A 34 1.54 -9.19 -2.72
N TYR A 35 1.05 -9.05 -1.49
CA TYR A 35 -0.29 -9.48 -1.09
C TYR A 35 -1.17 -8.25 -0.95
N TYR A 36 -2.24 -8.17 -1.75
CA TYR A 36 -3.18 -7.05 -1.69
C TYR A 36 -4.41 -7.40 -0.84
N HIS A 37 -5.04 -6.40 -0.24
CA HIS A 37 -6.24 -6.60 0.59
C HIS A 37 -7.42 -7.23 -0.18
N ASN A 38 -7.45 -7.08 -1.50
CA ASN A 38 -8.50 -7.62 -2.37
C ASN A 38 -8.25 -9.07 -2.83
N GLN A 39 -7.44 -9.85 -2.10
CA GLN A 39 -7.08 -11.24 -2.40
C GLN A 39 -6.33 -11.46 -3.72
N LYS A 40 -5.86 -10.39 -4.38
CA LYS A 40 -4.92 -10.51 -5.50
C LYS A 40 -3.50 -10.60 -4.96
N ASN A 41 -2.70 -11.44 -5.60
CA ASN A 41 -1.27 -11.54 -5.34
C ASN A 41 -0.50 -11.23 -6.62
N GLN A 42 0.64 -10.56 -6.48
CA GLN A 42 1.55 -10.26 -7.57
C GLN A 42 2.96 -10.68 -7.17
N THR A 43 3.70 -11.24 -8.12
CA THR A 43 5.06 -11.71 -7.87
C THR A 43 6.01 -11.02 -8.84
N ILE A 44 7.07 -10.41 -8.30
CA ILE A 44 8.17 -9.84 -9.09
C ILE A 44 9.38 -10.73 -8.91
N GLY A 45 9.75 -11.44 -9.99
CA GLY A 45 10.94 -12.26 -10.03
C GLY A 45 12.20 -11.43 -10.25
N TYR A 46 13.25 -11.75 -9.50
CA TYR A 46 14.60 -11.24 -9.71
C TYR A 46 15.44 -12.32 -10.39
N GLY A 47 16.45 -11.89 -11.15
CA GLY A 47 17.39 -12.82 -11.77
C GLY A 47 18.24 -13.56 -10.74
N PHE A 48 18.87 -14.67 -11.16
CA PHE A 48 19.80 -15.41 -10.31
C PHE A 48 20.92 -14.51 -9.76
N GLY A 49 21.27 -14.68 -8.48
CA GLY A 49 22.31 -13.88 -7.82
C GLY A 49 21.89 -12.46 -7.42
N LYS A 50 20.68 -11.99 -7.75
CA LYS A 50 20.19 -10.63 -7.43
C LYS A 50 19.49 -10.55 -6.07
N TRP A 51 20.05 -11.19 -5.05
CA TRP A 51 19.50 -11.22 -3.69
C TRP A 51 19.52 -9.84 -3.04
N ASN A 52 20.65 -9.15 -3.15
CA ASN A 52 20.83 -7.82 -2.55
C ASN A 52 19.85 -6.79 -3.15
N ASP A 53 19.51 -6.92 -4.43
CA ASP A 53 18.52 -6.05 -5.08
C ASP A 53 17.12 -6.35 -4.54
N CYS A 54 16.76 -7.63 -4.43
CA CYS A 54 15.49 -8.09 -3.89
C CYS A 54 15.29 -7.64 -2.43
N GLU A 55 16.31 -7.78 -1.60
CA GLU A 55 16.28 -7.37 -0.18
C GLU A 55 16.19 -5.83 -0.04
N ARG A 56 16.91 -5.09 -0.88
CA ARG A 56 16.82 -3.62 -0.88
C ARG A 56 15.42 -3.13 -1.22
N ASP A 57 14.80 -3.73 -2.23
CA ASP A 57 13.43 -3.39 -2.62
C ASP A 57 12.41 -3.85 -1.57
N LEU A 58 12.65 -4.97 -0.87
CA LEU A 58 11.85 -5.40 0.28
C LEU A 58 11.84 -4.35 1.39
N ILE A 59 13.02 -3.87 1.80
CA ILE A 59 13.19 -2.86 2.85
C ILE A 59 12.52 -1.55 2.42
N ARG A 60 12.67 -1.17 1.15
CA ARG A 60 12.03 0.03 0.59
C ARG A 60 10.51 -0.03 0.64
N VAL A 61 9.92 -1.18 0.35
CA VAL A 61 8.46 -1.35 0.43
C VAL A 61 7.99 -1.32 1.88
N LYS A 62 8.65 -2.06 2.78
CA LYS A 62 8.28 -2.10 4.21
C LYS A 62 8.41 -0.74 4.90
N SER A 63 9.46 0.03 4.58
CA SER A 63 9.61 1.40 5.09
C SER A 63 8.48 2.30 4.59
N ALA A 64 8.12 2.23 3.31
CA ALA A 64 6.98 2.98 2.77
C ALA A 64 5.64 2.57 3.41
N MET A 65 5.43 1.29 3.71
CA MET A 65 4.24 0.82 4.44
C MET A 65 4.15 1.46 5.83
N ILE A 66 5.23 1.43 6.60
CA ILE A 66 5.27 2.00 7.96
C ILE A 66 4.99 3.51 7.93
N GLU A 67 5.54 4.23 6.96
CA GLU A 67 5.28 5.67 6.81
C GLU A 67 3.80 5.95 6.50
N ILE A 68 3.16 5.10 5.69
CA ILE A 68 1.75 5.26 5.32
C ILE A 68 0.83 4.90 6.49
N GLU A 69 1.12 3.84 7.24
CA GLU A 69 0.34 3.45 8.42
C GLU A 69 0.30 4.57 9.47
N LYS A 70 1.43 5.24 9.70
CA LYS A 70 1.50 6.41 10.60
C LYS A 70 0.53 7.51 10.18
N ILE A 71 0.47 7.83 8.89
CA ILE A 71 -0.39 8.90 8.37
C ILE A 71 -1.86 8.47 8.37
N ILE A 72 -2.17 7.25 7.94
CA ILE A 72 -3.55 6.76 7.94
C ILE A 72 -4.11 6.76 9.38
N GLY A 73 -3.29 6.43 10.37
CA GLY A 73 -3.68 6.51 11.80
C GLY A 73 -3.96 7.94 12.29
N GLU A 74 -3.38 8.97 11.65
CA GLU A 74 -3.61 10.38 11.98
C GLU A 74 -4.85 10.96 11.29
N VAL A 75 -5.36 10.31 10.23
CA VAL A 75 -6.56 10.77 9.52
C VAL A 75 -7.80 10.37 10.33
N PRO A 76 -8.61 11.34 10.81
CA PRO A 76 -9.84 11.03 11.52
C PRO A 76 -10.83 10.28 10.62
N LEU A 77 -11.38 9.18 11.13
CA LEU A 77 -12.33 8.30 10.42
C LEU A 77 -13.69 8.94 10.11
N THR A 78 -13.97 10.11 10.67
CA THR A 78 -15.21 10.85 10.46
C THR A 78 -14.88 12.31 10.23
N GLU A 79 -15.24 12.83 9.06
CA GLU A 79 -15.46 14.27 8.92
C GLU A 79 -16.56 14.64 9.91
N GLU A 80 -16.27 15.49 10.88
CA GLU A 80 -17.32 16.13 11.68
C GLU A 80 -18.17 16.97 10.70
N ILE A 81 -19.25 16.38 10.21
CA ILE A 81 -20.25 17.09 9.40
C ILE A 81 -20.89 18.13 10.34
N LYS A 82 -20.29 19.31 10.42
CA LYS A 82 -20.95 20.52 10.91
C LYS A 82 -21.88 21.03 9.82
N THR A 83 -22.90 20.25 9.44
CA THR A 83 -24.02 20.83 8.71
C THR A 83 -24.76 21.75 9.67
N PRO A 84 -24.83 23.07 9.42
CA PRO A 84 -25.80 23.89 10.12
C PRO A 84 -27.18 23.37 9.75
N LEU A 85 -27.95 22.92 10.74
CA LEU A 85 -29.36 22.61 10.58
C LEU A 85 -30.06 23.89 10.10
N ILE A 86 -30.36 23.96 8.81
CA ILE A 86 -31.21 25.03 8.28
C ILE A 86 -32.63 24.68 8.72
N GLU A 87 -33.13 25.37 9.75
CA GLU A 87 -34.54 25.34 10.14
C GLU A 87 -35.38 25.90 8.99
N VAL A 88 -35.89 25.03 8.13
CA VAL A 88 -36.86 25.41 7.11
C VAL A 88 -38.20 25.60 7.84
N LYS A 89 -38.55 26.87 8.11
CA LYS A 89 -39.91 27.23 8.54
C LYS A 89 -40.86 26.96 7.37
N VAL A 90 -41.58 25.85 7.45
CA VAL A 90 -42.74 25.59 6.60
C VAL A 90 -43.77 26.67 6.92
N THR A 91 -44.05 27.53 5.94
CA THR A 91 -45.16 28.47 5.99
C THR A 91 -46.25 27.87 5.13
N ASP A 92 -47.29 27.35 5.77
CA ASP A 92 -48.48 26.83 5.10
C ASP A 92 -49.31 28.00 4.52
N PRO A 93 -49.78 27.90 3.26
CA PRO A 93 -50.94 28.64 2.79
C PRO A 93 -52.26 27.86 2.98
#